data_AF-A0A957TLR0-F1
#
_entry.id   AF-A0A957TLR0-F1
#
_cell.length_a   1.000
_cell.length_b   1.000
_cell.length_c   1.000
_cell.angle_alpha   90.00
_cell.angle_beta   90.00
_cell.angle_gamma   90.00
#
_symmetry.space_group_name_H-M   'P 1'
#
loop_
_entity.id
_entity.type
_entity.pdbx_description
1 polymer ?
#
loop_
_entity_poly.entity_id
_entity_poly.type
_entity_poly.pdbx_seq_one_letter_code
_entity_poly.pdbx_strand_id
1 'polypeptide(L)'
;IAISLVMFVIIQLPPGDYLTTLVAAMASQGEDVDPAALAALKERYGLGQPVYVQYWKWISGIVLRGDFGRSFAWNMPVSDLIWERLALTVVLSLFTLLFVWLVSFPVGVFSAVKQYSPGDYIATFFG
;
A
#
# COMPACT_ATOMS: atom_id res chain seq x y z
N ILE A 1 7.71 -10.55 -2.91
CA ILE A 1 9.20 -10.47 -2.82
C ILE A 1 9.80 -9.74 -4.02
N ALA A 2 9.56 -10.15 -5.27
CA ALA A 2 10.09 -9.42 -6.44
C ALA A 2 9.57 -7.96 -6.50
N ILE A 3 8.26 -7.77 -6.34
CA ILE A 3 7.64 -6.42 -6.31
C ILE A 3 8.17 -5.57 -5.15
N SER A 4 8.36 -6.16 -3.96
CA SER A 4 8.90 -5.42 -2.81
C SER A 4 10.35 -4.98 -3.03
N LEU A 5 11.16 -5.80 -3.72
CA LEU A 5 12.53 -5.43 -4.07
C LEU A 5 12.57 -4.31 -5.11
N VAL A 6 11.73 -4.37 -6.14
CA VAL A 6 11.61 -3.29 -7.15
C VAL A 6 11.17 -1.98 -6.50
N MET A 7 10.12 -2.01 -5.67
CA MET A 7 9.65 -0.82 -4.95
C MET A 7 10.72 -0.25 -4.00
N PHE A 8 11.48 -1.12 -3.32
CA PHE A 8 12.56 -0.70 -2.42
C PHE A 8 13.67 0.03 -3.18
N VAL A 9 14.06 -0.46 -4.36
CA VAL A 9 15.03 0.21 -5.24
C VAL A 9 14.49 1.56 -5.71
N ILE A 10 13.22 1.62 -6.14
CA ILE A 10 12.61 2.87 -6.63
C ILE A 10 12.58 3.94 -5.54
N ILE A 11 12.20 3.58 -4.31
CA ILE A 11 12.13 4.50 -3.17
C ILE A 11 13.53 5.00 -2.76
N GLN A 12 14.59 4.21 -3.03
CA GLN A 12 15.98 4.58 -2.73
C GLN A 12 16.73 5.24 -3.88
N LEU A 13 16.11 5.41 -5.07
CA LEU A 13 16.72 6.15 -6.18
C LEU A 13 17.00 7.64 -5.88
N PRO A 14 16.15 8.37 -5.13
CA PRO A 14 16.45 9.74 -4.75
C PRO A 14 17.71 9.80 -3.88
N PRO A 15 18.66 10.71 -4.17
CA PRO A 15 19.84 10.88 -3.31
C PRO A 15 19.43 11.50 -1.97
N GLY A 16 19.58 10.74 -0.88
CA GLY A 16 19.30 11.16 0.49
C GLY A 16 18.58 10.07 1.29
N ASP A 17 18.76 10.05 2.61
CA ASP A 17 17.91 9.23 3.49
C ASP A 17 16.63 10.01 3.84
N TYR A 18 15.52 9.29 4.10
CA TYR A 18 14.23 9.92 4.42
C TYR A 18 14.33 10.83 5.67
N LEU A 19 15.21 10.49 6.62
CA LEU A 19 15.44 11.32 7.81
C LEU A 19 16.06 12.67 7.46
N THR A 20 16.97 12.73 6.50
CA THR A 20 17.66 13.94 6.07
C THR A 20 16.67 14.86 5.37
N THR A 21 15.75 14.31 4.57
CA THR A 21 14.64 15.07 3.99
C THR A 21 13.62 15.54 5.03
N LEU A 22 13.33 14.71 6.04
CA LEU A 22 12.40 15.06 7.13
C LEU A 22 12.99 16.17 8.00
N VAL A 23 14.28 16.10 8.33
CA VAL A 23 15.00 17.14 9.09
C VAL A 23 15.06 18.43 8.32
N ALA A 24 15.35 18.39 7.02
CA ALA A 24 15.32 19.58 6.18
C ALA A 24 13.92 20.22 6.16
N ALA A 25 12.86 19.40 6.14
CA ALA A 25 11.48 19.88 6.22
C ALA A 25 11.14 20.49 7.59
N MET A 26 11.55 19.87 8.71
CA MET A 26 11.32 20.40 10.07
C MET A 26 12.13 21.67 10.34
N ALA A 27 13.39 21.70 9.93
CA ALA A 27 14.25 22.88 10.03
C ALA A 27 13.68 24.07 9.22
N SER A 28 13.07 23.80 8.06
CA SER A 28 12.38 24.84 7.27
C SER A 28 11.11 25.40 7.95
N GLN A 29 10.53 24.66 8.88
CA GLN A 29 9.36 25.04 9.69
C GLN A 29 9.75 25.64 11.05
N GLY A 30 11.04 25.72 11.36
CA GLY A 30 11.56 26.26 12.62
C GLY A 30 11.51 25.29 13.81
N GLU A 31 11.33 23.99 13.57
CA GLU A 31 11.46 22.95 14.60
C GLU A 31 12.92 22.51 14.74
N ASP A 32 13.43 22.54 15.98
CA ASP A 32 14.74 22.00 16.32
C ASP A 32 14.66 20.47 16.43
N VAL A 33 15.49 19.78 15.65
CA VAL A 33 15.58 18.32 15.70
C VAL A 33 16.80 17.93 16.49
N ASP A 34 16.61 17.16 17.57
CA ASP A 34 17.73 16.65 18.38
C ASP A 34 18.67 15.77 17.53
N PRO A 35 19.93 16.17 17.31
CA PRO A 35 20.89 15.41 16.52
C PRO A 35 21.21 14.04 17.13
N ALA A 36 21.09 13.87 18.46
CA ALA A 36 21.30 12.58 19.11
C ALA A 36 20.18 11.60 18.77
N ALA A 37 18.92 12.06 18.78
CA ALA A 37 17.77 11.26 18.36
C ALA A 37 17.88 10.83 16.89
N LEU A 38 18.35 11.73 16.01
CA LEU A 38 18.59 11.41 14.60
C LEU A 38 19.64 10.33 14.39
N ALA A 39 20.78 10.42 15.10
CA ALA A 39 21.84 9.43 15.01
C ALA A 39 21.34 8.04 15.46
N ALA A 40 20.58 7.99 16.56
CA ALA A 40 19.97 6.76 17.04
C ALA A 40 18.97 6.16 16.04
N LEU A 41 18.17 6.99 15.36
CA LEU A 41 17.29 6.52 14.30
C LEU A 41 18.06 6.02 13.08
N LYS A 42 19.11 6.73 12.64
CA LYS A 42 19.95 6.27 11.51
C LYS A 42 20.55 4.91 11.78
N GLU A 43 21.07 4.68 12.97
CA GLU A 43 21.63 3.39 13.36
C GLU A 43 20.57 2.28 13.44
N ARG A 44 19.41 2.58 14.07
CA ARG A 44 18.29 1.63 14.20
C ARG A 44 17.78 1.13 12.86
N TYR A 45 17.64 2.02 11.87
CA TYR A 45 17.15 1.68 10.54
C TYR A 45 18.27 1.29 9.56
N GLY A 46 19.54 1.37 9.97
CA GLY A 46 20.69 1.08 9.12
C GLY A 46 20.86 2.08 7.97
N LEU A 47 20.37 3.31 8.13
CA LEU A 47 20.44 4.35 7.12
C LEU A 47 21.91 4.74 6.92
N GLY A 48 22.38 4.68 5.67
CA GLY A 48 23.80 4.84 5.30
C GLY A 48 24.58 3.52 5.14
N GLN A 49 23.98 2.37 5.48
CA GLN A 49 24.53 1.05 5.14
C GLN A 49 24.15 0.66 3.70
N PRO A 50 24.84 -0.31 3.07
CA PRO A 50 24.48 -0.78 1.74
C PRO A 50 23.00 -1.21 1.65
N VAL A 51 22.37 -0.95 0.49
CA VAL A 51 20.94 -1.20 0.20
C VAL A 51 20.49 -2.61 0.62
N TYR A 52 21.34 -3.62 0.37
CA TYR A 52 21.03 -5.01 0.71
C TYR A 52 20.94 -5.25 2.23
N VAL A 53 21.75 -4.55 3.04
CA VAL A 53 21.71 -4.66 4.52
C VAL A 53 20.43 -4.04 5.06
N GLN A 54 20.04 -2.88 4.53
CA GLN A 54 18.79 -2.21 4.90
C GLN A 54 17.59 -3.07 4.54
N TYR A 55 17.57 -3.64 3.32
CA TYR A 55 16.52 -4.55 2.89
C TYR A 55 16.43 -5.79 3.78
N TRP A 56 17.57 -6.40 4.13
CA TRP A 56 17.62 -7.57 4.98
C TRP A 56 17.09 -7.29 6.39
N LYS A 57 17.49 -6.18 7.02
CA LYS A 57 16.97 -5.76 8.32
C LYS A 57 15.45 -5.53 8.29
N TRP A 58 14.96 -4.88 7.24
CA TRP A 58 13.53 -4.61 7.07
C TRP A 58 12.72 -5.90 6.84
N ILE A 59 13.13 -6.73 5.88
CA ILE A 59 12.40 -7.96 5.54
C ILE A 59 12.45 -8.98 6.67
N SER A 60 13.57 -9.09 7.40
CA SER A 60 13.66 -9.98 8.56
C SER A 60 12.77 -9.51 9.71
N GLY A 61 12.63 -8.20 9.94
CA GLY A 61 11.65 -7.65 10.89
C GLY A 61 10.21 -8.03 10.54
N ILE A 62 9.86 -7.92 9.25
CA ILE A 62 8.51 -8.29 8.77
C ILE A 62 8.28 -9.79 8.89
N VAL A 63 9.20 -10.62 8.38
CA VAL A 63 8.98 -12.07 8.30
C VAL A 63 9.07 -12.74 9.67
N LEU A 64 9.99 -12.30 10.54
CA LEU A 64 10.22 -12.93 11.84
C LEU A 64 9.32 -12.37 12.95
N ARG A 65 8.91 -11.11 12.86
CA ARG A 65 8.17 -10.42 13.94
C ARG A 65 6.84 -9.82 13.49
N GLY A 66 6.53 -9.84 12.20
CA GLY A 66 5.37 -9.11 11.67
C GLY A 66 5.50 -7.59 11.78
N ASP A 67 6.70 -7.08 12.07
CA ASP A 67 6.92 -5.65 12.32
C ASP A 67 7.30 -4.95 11.01
N PHE A 68 6.34 -4.20 10.46
CA PHE A 68 6.53 -3.37 9.27
C PHE A 68 7.25 -2.04 9.56
N GLY A 69 7.50 -1.74 10.84
CA GLY A 69 8.08 -0.50 11.31
C GLY A 69 7.04 0.61 11.48
N ARG A 70 7.56 1.82 11.70
CA ARG A 70 6.78 3.04 11.88
C ARG A 70 6.85 3.90 10.63
N SER A 71 5.71 4.42 10.19
CA SER A 71 5.66 5.44 9.16
C SER A 71 6.18 6.74 9.75
N PHE A 72 7.27 7.28 9.20
CA PHE A 72 7.79 8.58 9.62
C PHE A 72 6.89 9.74 9.17
N ALA A 73 6.15 9.58 8.07
CA ALA A 73 5.22 10.60 7.57
C ALA A 73 3.98 10.76 8.45
N TRP A 74 3.44 9.63 8.94
CA TRP A 74 2.19 9.57 9.70
C TRP A 74 2.40 9.30 11.20
N ASN A 75 3.65 9.15 11.62
CA ASN A 75 4.09 8.81 12.99
C ASN A 75 3.38 7.58 13.63
N MET A 76 2.86 6.67 12.81
CA MET A 76 2.07 5.52 13.23
C MET A 76 2.63 4.19 12.70
N PRO A 77 2.28 3.03 13.27
CA PRO A 77 2.69 1.73 12.75
C PRO A 77 2.24 1.56 11.29
N VAL A 78 3.15 1.05 10.45
CA VAL A 78 2.84 0.82 9.02
C VAL A 78 1.77 -0.26 8.87
N SER A 79 1.72 -1.24 9.78
CA SER A 79 0.68 -2.28 9.82
C SER A 79 -0.72 -1.69 9.87
N ASP A 80 -0.92 -0.68 10.70
CA ASP A 80 -2.24 -0.08 10.96
C ASP A 80 -2.71 0.71 9.73
N LEU A 81 -1.78 1.46 9.13
CA LEU A 81 -2.03 2.20 7.89
C LEU A 81 -2.37 1.26 6.71
N ILE A 82 -1.67 0.12 6.62
CA ILE A 82 -1.97 -0.90 5.61
C ILE A 82 -3.34 -1.50 5.87
N TRP A 83 -3.65 -1.86 7.12
CA TRP A 83 -4.91 -2.49 7.49
C TRP A 83 -6.11 -1.59 7.22
N GLU A 84 -6.02 -0.32 7.59
CA GLU A 84 -7.09 0.67 7.35
C GLU A 84 -7.42 0.79 5.85
N ARG A 85 -6.41 0.88 5.00
CA ARG A 85 -6.58 1.02 3.54
C ARG A 85 -7.06 -0.29 2.90
N LEU A 86 -6.51 -1.42 3.33
CA LEU A 86 -6.91 -2.74 2.83
C LEU A 86 -8.35 -3.06 3.22
N ALA A 87 -8.77 -2.79 4.45
CA ALA A 87 -10.13 -3.05 4.91
C ALA A 87 -11.17 -2.33 4.05
N LEU A 88 -10.96 -1.04 3.78
CA LEU A 88 -11.84 -0.26 2.90
C LEU A 88 -11.90 -0.83 1.48
N THR A 89 -10.75 -1.22 0.92
CA THR A 89 -10.67 -1.82 -0.43
C THR A 89 -11.38 -3.16 -0.50
N VAL A 90 -11.22 -4.01 0.52
CA VAL A 90 -11.86 -5.32 0.61
C VAL A 90 -13.36 -5.17 0.74
N VAL A 91 -13.84 -4.28 1.61
CA VAL A 91 -15.28 -4.00 1.76
C VAL A 91 -15.86 -3.52 0.43
N LEU A 92 -15.24 -2.52 -0.19
CA LEU A 92 -15.70 -1.98 -1.47
C LEU A 92 -15.74 -3.05 -2.58
N SER A 93 -14.68 -3.86 -2.67
CA SER A 93 -14.56 -4.93 -3.66
C SER A 93 -15.60 -6.03 -3.42
N LEU A 94 -15.85 -6.40 -2.17
CA LEU A 94 -16.85 -7.39 -1.82
C LEU A 94 -18.27 -6.90 -2.14
N PHE A 95 -18.60 -5.64 -1.79
CA PHE A 95 -19.88 -5.04 -2.17
C PHE A 95 -20.06 -4.99 -3.68
N THR A 96 -19.01 -4.61 -4.41
CA THR A 96 -19.03 -4.55 -5.87
C THR A 96 -19.28 -5.95 -6.46
N LEU A 97 -18.57 -6.97 -5.99
CA LEU A 97 -18.74 -8.36 -6.44
C LEU A 97 -20.16 -8.87 -6.17
N LEU A 98 -20.68 -8.64 -4.98
CA LEU A 98 -22.04 -9.05 -4.61
C LEU A 98 -23.08 -8.34 -5.46
N PHE A 99 -22.91 -7.04 -5.69
CA PHE A 99 -23.80 -6.26 -6.53
C PHE A 99 -23.77 -6.75 -7.99
N VAL A 100 -22.58 -6.98 -8.54
CA VAL A 100 -22.41 -7.54 -9.90
C VAL A 100 -23.10 -8.89 -9.99
N TRP A 101 -22.88 -9.81 -9.05
CA TRP A 101 -23.56 -11.10 -9.06
C TRP A 101 -25.08 -10.97 -8.97
N LEU A 102 -25.58 -10.10 -8.10
CA LEU A 102 -27.01 -9.89 -7.91
C LEU A 102 -27.70 -9.32 -9.16
N VAL A 103 -26.99 -8.56 -9.99
CA VAL A 103 -27.53 -8.01 -11.24
C VAL A 103 -27.26 -8.93 -12.44
N SER A 104 -26.03 -9.40 -12.60
CA SER A 104 -25.60 -10.21 -13.74
C SER A 104 -26.23 -11.60 -13.74
N PHE A 105 -26.45 -12.25 -12.59
CA PHE A 105 -27.10 -13.57 -12.58
C PHE A 105 -28.56 -13.50 -13.07
N PRO A 106 -29.45 -12.62 -12.57
CA PRO A 106 -30.80 -12.50 -13.09
C PRO A 106 -30.85 -12.07 -14.57
N VAL A 107 -30.02 -11.11 -14.97
CA VAL A 107 -29.94 -10.66 -16.37
C VAL A 107 -29.49 -11.81 -17.28
N GLY A 108 -28.45 -12.54 -16.88
CA GLY A 108 -27.94 -13.70 -17.63
C GLY A 108 -28.95 -14.85 -17.72
N VAL A 109 -29.64 -15.18 -16.63
CA VAL A 109 -30.69 -16.22 -16.62
C VAL A 109 -31.89 -15.80 -17.47
N PHE A 110 -32.34 -14.54 -17.37
CA PHE A 110 -33.47 -14.05 -18.17
C PHE A 110 -33.16 -14.04 -19.67
N SER A 111 -31.95 -13.61 -20.06
CA SER A 111 -31.46 -13.68 -21.44
C SER A 111 -31.41 -15.14 -21.93
N ALA A 112 -30.87 -16.07 -21.13
CA ALA A 112 -30.75 -17.47 -21.51
C ALA A 112 -32.10 -18.21 -21.63
N VAL A 113 -33.09 -17.92 -20.77
CA VAL A 113 -34.41 -18.58 -20.79
C VAL A 113 -35.32 -17.99 -21.87
N LYS A 114 -35.10 -16.72 -22.27
CA LYS A 114 -35.93 -15.99 -23.23
C LYS A 114 -35.16 -15.64 -24.50
N GLN A 115 -34.42 -16.63 -25.03
CA GLN A 115 -33.70 -16.54 -26.30
C GLN A 115 -34.63 -15.99 -27.40
N TYR A 116 -34.21 -14.92 -28.07
CA TYR A 116 -34.94 -14.17 -29.13
C TYR A 116 -36.05 -13.19 -28.67
N SER A 117 -36.00 -12.70 -27.43
CA SER A 117 -36.85 -11.59 -26.94
C SER A 117 -36.24 -10.20 -27.24
N PRO A 118 -37.01 -9.11 -27.43
CA PRO A 118 -36.47 -7.76 -27.62
C PRO A 118 -35.58 -7.26 -26.46
N GLY A 119 -35.69 -7.85 -25.25
CA GLY A 119 -34.77 -7.58 -24.13
C GLY A 119 -33.37 -8.17 -24.32
N ASP A 120 -33.22 -9.19 -25.15
CA ASP A 120 -31.95 -9.88 -25.45
C ASP A 120 -31.04 -8.98 -26.30
N TYR A 121 -31.63 -8.19 -27.22
CA TYR A 121 -30.92 -7.22 -28.05
C TYR A 121 -30.38 -6.03 -27.25
N ILE A 122 -31.09 -5.57 -26.21
CA ILE A 122 -30.61 -4.47 -25.34
C ILE A 122 -29.48 -4.98 -24.43
N ALA A 123 -29.61 -6.20 -23.89
CA ALA A 123 -28.56 -6.82 -23.07
C ALA A 123 -27.27 -7.09 -23.87
N THR A 124 -27.38 -7.47 -25.14
CA THR A 124 -26.21 -7.71 -26.03
C THR A 124 -25.55 -6.41 -26.50
N PHE A 125 -26.28 -5.29 -26.56
CA PHE A 125 -25.73 -4.01 -27.01
C PHE A 125 -24.98 -3.23 -25.91
N PHE A 126 -25.34 -3.44 -24.64
CA PHE A 126 -24.74 -2.74 -23.49
C PHE A 126 -23.81 -3.60 -22.62
N GLY A 127 -23.77 -4.91 -22.84
CA GLY A 127 -22.74 -5.81 -22.27
C GLY A 127 -21.47 -5.82 -23.11
#